data_AF-A0A415E6B7-F1
#
_entry.id   AF-A0A415E6B7-F1
#
_cell.length_a   1.000
_cell.length_b   1.000
_cell.length_c   1.000
_cell.angle_alpha   90.00
_cell.angle_beta   90.00
_cell.angle_gamma   90.00
#
_symmetry.space_group_name_H-M   'P 1'
#
loop_
_entity.id
_entity.type
_entity.pdbx_description
1 polymer ?
#
loop_
_entity_poly.entity_id
_entity_poly.type
_entity_poly.pdbx_seq_one_letter_code
_entity_poly.pdbx_strand_id
1 'polypeptide(L)'
;MSVKKSNYPFNKLILLLLLCSVIGIFLPWLYFNRSVDYTTGLDFLVAPLFFSGLVGSIILSLLRDRSQMVDIVNLIALLLIPASCAFQFLTWHIRGITGRLDLAVSFSTAHYGFYLTFFSSLAAALLFAAGLVKRRRRT
;
A
#
# COMPACT_ATOMS: atom_id res chain seq x y z
N MET A 1 -19.34 13.59 23.68
CA MET A 1 -18.45 12.58 24.31
C MET A 1 -17.07 12.72 23.66
N SER A 2 -16.17 13.50 24.27
CA SER A 2 -14.83 13.76 23.71
C SER A 2 -13.95 12.53 23.96
N VAL A 3 -13.62 11.80 22.90
CA VAL A 3 -12.75 10.63 22.99
C VAL A 3 -11.34 11.12 23.26
N LYS A 4 -10.77 10.66 24.39
CA LYS A 4 -9.42 11.00 24.86
C LYS A 4 -8.40 10.95 23.72
N LYS A 5 -7.57 12.01 23.69
CA LYS A 5 -6.34 12.22 22.93
C LYS A 5 -5.55 10.92 22.81
N SER A 6 -5.77 10.18 21.74
CA SER A 6 -5.05 8.93 21.56
C SER A 6 -3.71 9.20 20.88
N ASN A 7 -2.69 9.40 21.72
CA ASN A 7 -1.30 9.26 21.28
C ASN A 7 -1.03 7.77 21.03
N TYR A 8 -1.49 7.26 19.88
CA TYR A 8 -1.18 5.91 19.43
C TYR A 8 0.29 5.87 18.97
N PRO A 9 1.17 5.05 19.57
CA PRO A 9 2.51 4.81 19.02
C PRO A 9 2.42 4.17 17.62
N PHE A 10 1.36 3.39 17.36
CA PHE A 10 1.11 2.76 16.06
C PHE A 10 0.86 3.75 14.92
N ASN A 11 0.23 4.90 15.17
CA ASN A 11 -0.06 5.86 14.09
C ASN A 11 1.23 6.43 13.49
N LYS A 12 2.25 6.70 14.30
CA LYS A 12 3.54 7.19 13.81
C LYS A 12 4.25 6.13 12.97
N LEU A 13 4.21 4.87 13.40
CA LEU A 13 4.80 3.76 12.66
C LEU A 13 4.06 3.48 11.34
N ILE A 14 2.72 3.50 11.35
CA ILE A 14 1.90 3.36 10.14
C ILE A 14 2.21 4.48 9.15
N LEU A 15 2.28 5.74 9.61
CA LEU A 15 2.66 6.86 8.76
C LEU A 15 4.08 6.71 8.20
N LEU A 16 5.03 6.25 9.02
CA LEU A 16 6.39 5.97 8.55
C LEU A 16 6.41 4.89 7.47
N LEU A 17 5.65 3.81 7.64
CA LEU A 17 5.54 2.73 6.65
C LEU A 17 4.86 3.19 5.36
N LEU A 18 3.86 4.07 5.46
CA LEU A 18 3.24 4.73 4.31
C LEU A 18 4.24 5.66 3.61
N LEU A 19 5.07 6.41 4.33
CA LEU A 19 6.15 7.20 3.74
C LEU A 19 7.19 6.32 3.03
N CYS A 20 7.57 5.19 3.62
CA CYS A 20 8.42 4.19 2.94
C CYS A 20 7.75 3.68 1.66
N SER A 21 6.42 3.49 1.67
CA SER A 21 5.70 3.06 0.47
C SER A 21 5.76 4.13 -0.62
N VAL A 22 5.61 5.40 -0.24
CA VAL A 22 5.73 6.53 -1.17
C VAL A 22 7.14 6.63 -1.74
N ILE A 23 8.18 6.43 -0.94
CA ILE A 23 9.56 6.39 -1.45
C ILE A 23 9.73 5.26 -2.48
N GLY A 24 9.15 4.09 -2.21
CA GLY A 24 9.15 2.96 -3.14
C GLY A 24 8.54 3.27 -4.51
N ILE A 25 7.54 4.16 -4.59
CA ILE A 25 6.89 4.58 -5.84
C ILE A 25 7.88 5.27 -6.80
N PHE A 26 8.84 6.03 -6.29
CA PHE A 26 9.83 6.73 -7.11
C PHE A 26 10.98 5.83 -7.58
N LEU A 27 11.04 4.61 -7.07
CA LEU A 27 12.06 3.64 -7.40
C LEU A 27 11.60 2.73 -8.55
N PRO A 28 12.52 2.04 -9.22
CA PRO A 28 12.19 1.01 -10.20
C PRO A 28 11.27 -0.07 -9.63
N TRP A 29 10.17 -0.34 -10.31
CA TRP A 29 9.20 -1.38 -9.93
C TRP A 29 9.35 -2.64 -10.77
N LEU A 30 9.07 -2.54 -12.07
CA LEU A 30 9.00 -3.68 -12.96
C LEU A 30 9.79 -3.39 -14.23
N TYR A 31 10.77 -4.25 -14.56
CA TYR A 31 11.50 -4.23 -15.82
C TYR A 31 12.29 -5.51 -16.08
N PHE A 32 12.43 -5.87 -17.36
CA PHE A 32 13.41 -6.86 -17.82
C PHE A 32 14.75 -6.20 -18.14
N ASN A 33 14.68 -5.10 -18.89
CA ASN A 33 15.82 -4.24 -19.18
C ASN A 33 15.43 -2.79 -18.92
N ARG A 34 16.20 -2.12 -18.06
CA ARG A 34 15.94 -0.74 -17.63
C ARG A 34 15.98 0.26 -18.78
N SER A 35 16.62 -0.05 -19.90
CA SER A 35 16.69 0.84 -21.06
C SER A 35 15.51 0.70 -22.03
N VAL A 36 14.65 -0.31 -21.86
CA VAL A 36 13.60 -0.64 -22.85
C VAL A 36 12.22 -0.67 -22.19
N ASP A 37 12.08 -1.40 -21.07
CA ASP A 37 10.77 -1.74 -20.49
C ASP A 37 10.71 -1.34 -19.02
N TYR A 38 11.01 -0.07 -18.74
CA TYR A 38 11.14 0.44 -17.38
C TYR A 38 9.84 1.04 -16.86
N THR A 39 9.39 0.57 -15.69
CA THR A 39 8.34 1.27 -14.93
C THR A 39 8.72 1.59 -13.51
N THR A 40 8.10 2.67 -13.06
CA THR A 40 8.11 3.13 -11.68
C THR A 40 6.71 2.96 -11.10
N GLY A 41 6.59 3.15 -9.78
CA GLY A 41 5.28 3.26 -9.15
C GLY A 41 4.47 4.45 -9.64
N LEU A 42 5.10 5.47 -10.25
CA LEU A 42 4.41 6.66 -10.75
C LEU A 42 3.45 6.32 -11.89
N ASP A 43 3.85 5.38 -12.75
CA ASP A 43 3.02 4.89 -13.86
C ASP A 43 1.70 4.28 -13.34
N PHE A 44 1.71 3.81 -12.10
CA PHE A 44 0.57 3.20 -11.42
C PHE A 44 -0.22 4.16 -10.52
N LEU A 45 0.23 5.41 -10.32
CA LEU A 45 -0.58 6.45 -9.66
C LEU A 45 -1.80 6.86 -10.49
N VAL A 46 -1.78 6.59 -11.80
CA VAL A 46 -2.95 6.77 -12.67
C VAL A 46 -4.05 5.74 -12.33
N ALA A 47 -3.70 4.62 -11.69
CA ALA A 47 -4.67 3.62 -11.25
C ALA A 47 -5.51 4.19 -10.08
N PRO A 48 -6.83 4.39 -10.26
CA PRO A 48 -7.65 5.09 -9.27
C PRO A 48 -7.65 4.44 -7.89
N LEU A 49 -7.58 3.11 -7.84
CA LEU A 49 -7.58 2.33 -6.60
C LEU A 49 -6.29 2.51 -5.79
N PHE A 50 -5.14 2.51 -6.47
CA PHE A 50 -3.85 2.70 -5.79
C PHE A 50 -3.74 4.12 -5.25
N PHE A 51 -4.07 5.12 -6.07
CA PHE A 51 -4.03 6.52 -5.68
C PHE A 51 -5.01 6.85 -4.54
N SER A 52 -6.27 6.45 -4.67
CA SER A 52 -7.29 6.68 -3.64
C SER A 52 -6.98 5.94 -2.34
N GLY A 53 -6.44 4.72 -2.41
CA GLY A 53 -5.96 3.98 -1.24
C GLY A 53 -4.82 4.69 -0.52
N LEU A 54 -3.82 5.16 -1.27
CA LEU A 54 -2.66 5.88 -0.72
C LEU A 54 -3.07 7.21 -0.08
N VAL A 55 -3.73 8.09 -0.83
CA VAL A 55 -4.14 9.41 -0.34
C VAL A 55 -5.17 9.27 0.79
N GLY A 56 -6.17 8.40 0.61
CA GLY A 56 -7.20 8.15 1.60
C GLY A 56 -6.62 7.63 2.91
N SER A 57 -5.71 6.64 2.86
CA SER A 57 -5.10 6.09 4.07
C SER A 57 -4.23 7.12 4.81
N ILE A 58 -3.51 8.00 4.11
CA ILE A 58 -2.74 9.09 4.73
C ILE A 58 -3.68 10.06 5.43
N ILE A 59 -4.71 10.57 4.74
CA ILE A 59 -5.67 11.54 5.31
C ILE A 59 -6.38 10.95 6.53
N LEU A 60 -6.94 9.75 6.39
CA LEU A 60 -7.65 9.08 7.48
C LEU A 60 -6.72 8.73 8.64
N SER A 61 -5.45 8.43 8.37
CA SER A 61 -4.43 8.19 9.40
C SER A 61 -3.97 9.46 10.14
N LEU A 62 -4.29 10.66 9.64
CA LEU A 62 -4.01 11.94 10.31
C LEU A 62 -5.20 12.47 11.12
N LEU A 63 -6.41 11.94 10.92
CA LEU A 63 -7.58 12.33 11.71
C LEU A 63 -7.38 11.99 13.20
N ARG A 64 -7.59 13.00 14.05
CA ARG A 64 -7.49 12.89 15.53
C ARG A 64 -8.66 12.13 16.13
N ASP A 65 -9.87 12.44 15.71
CA ASP A 65 -11.10 11.80 16.17
C ASP A 65 -11.59 10.80 15.13
N ARG A 66 -11.72 9.53 15.54
CA ARG A 66 -12.11 8.44 14.63
C ARG A 66 -13.32 7.69 15.16
N SER A 67 -14.34 7.62 14.31
CA SER A 67 -15.47 6.71 14.50
C SER A 67 -15.07 5.30 14.03
N GLN A 68 -15.86 4.29 14.44
CA GLN A 68 -15.68 2.92 13.96
C GLN A 68 -15.77 2.81 12.43
N MET A 69 -16.62 3.63 11.80
CA MET A 69 -16.74 3.68 10.34
C MET A 69 -15.46 4.22 9.69
N VAL A 70 -14.87 5.28 10.24
CA VAL A 70 -13.58 5.83 9.78
C VAL A 70 -12.46 4.80 9.88
N ASP A 71 -12.43 4.03 10.98
CA ASP A 71 -11.45 2.96 11.16
C ASP A 71 -11.62 1.85 10.10
N ILE A 72 -12.84 1.44 9.77
CA ILE A 72 -13.10 0.44 8.72
C ILE A 72 -12.68 0.98 7.35
N VAL A 73 -13.07 2.21 7.01
CA VAL A 73 -12.72 2.83 5.72
C VAL A 73 -11.20 2.99 5.60
N ASN A 74 -10.50 3.35 6.68
CA ASN A 74 -9.04 3.45 6.67
C ASN A 74 -8.38 2.08 6.44
N LEU A 75 -8.91 1.01 7.04
CA LEU A 75 -8.40 -0.34 6.79
C LEU A 75 -8.59 -0.75 5.32
N ILE A 76 -9.76 -0.46 4.73
CA ILE A 76 -10.01 -0.72 3.31
C ILE A 76 -9.01 0.07 2.45
N ALA A 77 -8.83 1.36 2.72
CA ALA A 77 -7.88 2.20 1.99
C ALA A 77 -6.44 1.67 2.10
N LEU A 78 -6.03 1.24 3.30
CA LEU A 78 -4.71 0.62 3.52
C LEU A 78 -4.53 -0.69 2.76
N LEU A 79 -5.57 -1.51 2.62
CA LEU A 79 -5.52 -2.78 1.88
C LEU A 79 -5.55 -2.60 0.36
N LEU A 80 -6.14 -1.51 -0.15
CA LEU A 80 -6.15 -1.22 -1.58
C LEU A 80 -4.74 -1.02 -2.15
N ILE A 81 -3.79 -0.51 -1.35
CA ILE A 81 -2.40 -0.28 -1.78
C ILE A 81 -1.70 -1.61 -2.11
N PRO A 82 -1.51 -2.57 -1.17
CA PRO A 82 -0.86 -3.84 -1.46
C PRO A 82 -1.68 -4.71 -2.42
N ALA A 83 -3.02 -4.62 -2.41
CA ALA A 83 -3.85 -5.33 -3.38
C ALA A 83 -3.61 -4.84 -4.82
N SER A 84 -3.50 -3.53 -5.01
CA SER A 84 -3.16 -2.94 -6.32
C SER A 84 -1.74 -3.31 -6.74
N CYS A 85 -0.77 -3.29 -5.82
CA CYS A 85 0.59 -3.76 -6.09
C CYS A 85 0.59 -5.23 -6.56
N ALA A 86 -0.13 -6.12 -5.85
CA ALA A 86 -0.24 -7.52 -6.22
C ALA A 86 -0.88 -7.70 -7.60
N PHE A 87 -1.93 -6.94 -7.90
CA PHE A 87 -2.54 -6.93 -9.23
C PHE A 87 -1.51 -6.55 -10.31
N GLN A 88 -0.80 -5.44 -10.14
CA GLN A 88 0.19 -4.99 -11.13
C GLN A 88 1.34 -5.97 -11.30
N PHE A 89 1.85 -6.53 -10.20
CA PHE A 89 2.87 -7.59 -10.23
C PHE A 89 2.43 -8.79 -11.07
N LEU A 90 1.16 -9.18 -10.97
CA LEU A 90 0.61 -10.32 -11.71
C LEU A 90 0.25 -10.00 -13.16
N THR A 91 -0.12 -8.75 -13.47
CA THR A 91 -0.71 -8.42 -14.77
C THR A 91 0.16 -7.57 -15.70
N TRP A 92 1.21 -6.92 -15.18
CA TRP A 92 2.05 -6.00 -15.94
C TRP A 92 2.57 -6.60 -17.25
N HIS A 93 3.12 -7.82 -17.19
CA HIS A 93 3.71 -8.52 -18.33
C HIS A 93 2.67 -9.19 -19.25
N ILE A 94 1.40 -9.25 -18.86
CA ILE A 94 0.37 -9.99 -19.62
C ILE A 94 0.07 -9.28 -20.94
N ARG A 95 -0.22 -7.98 -20.90
CA ARG A 95 -0.71 -7.24 -22.08
C ARG A 95 0.35 -6.94 -23.12
N GLY A 96 1.64 -7.00 -22.77
CA GLY A 96 2.74 -6.59 -23.66
C GLY A 96 3.82 -7.64 -23.92
N ILE A 97 3.94 -8.70 -23.11
CA ILE A 97 5.15 -9.53 -23.10
C ILE A 97 4.83 -11.02 -23.20
N THR A 98 4.02 -11.54 -22.28
CA THR A 98 3.83 -12.99 -22.13
C THR A 98 2.48 -13.51 -22.57
N GLY A 99 1.45 -12.64 -22.62
CA GLY A 99 0.08 -13.04 -22.96
C GLY A 99 -0.60 -13.96 -21.95
N ARG A 100 0.06 -14.31 -20.84
CA ARG A 100 -0.45 -15.23 -19.81
C ARG A 100 0.10 -14.86 -18.44
N LEU A 101 -0.59 -15.27 -17.38
CA LEU A 101 -0.09 -15.10 -16.02
C LEU A 101 1.08 -16.06 -15.80
N ASP A 102 2.27 -15.51 -15.57
CA ASP A 102 3.50 -16.25 -15.29
C ASP A 102 4.21 -15.64 -14.08
N LEU A 103 4.19 -16.36 -12.96
CA LEU A 103 4.77 -15.91 -11.70
C LEU A 103 6.30 -15.81 -11.76
N ALA A 104 6.96 -16.71 -12.50
CA ALA A 104 8.42 -16.69 -12.61
C ALA A 104 8.84 -15.38 -13.28
N VAL A 105 8.10 -14.95 -14.31
CA VAL A 105 8.30 -13.67 -14.95
C VAL A 105 8.07 -12.50 -13.98
N SER A 106 6.97 -12.50 -13.24
CA SER A 106 6.68 -11.43 -12.26
C SER A 106 7.81 -11.29 -11.23
N PHE A 107 8.32 -12.39 -10.69
CA PHE A 107 9.45 -12.34 -9.75
C PHE A 107 10.77 -11.94 -10.39
N SER A 108 11.05 -12.40 -11.62
CA SER A 108 12.29 -12.05 -12.32
C SER A 108 12.37 -10.57 -12.74
N THR A 109 11.21 -9.92 -12.86
CA THR A 109 11.09 -8.53 -13.31
C THR A 109 10.80 -7.55 -12.19
N ALA A 110 10.47 -8.01 -10.99
CA ALA A 110 10.20 -7.16 -9.84
C ALA A 110 11.47 -6.70 -9.15
N HIS A 111 11.52 -5.41 -8.85
CA HIS A 111 12.68 -4.75 -8.27
C HIS A 111 12.34 -4.10 -6.93
N TYR A 112 13.37 -3.54 -6.31
CA TYR A 112 13.32 -3.05 -4.93
C TYR A 112 12.23 -2.00 -4.68
N GLY A 113 11.87 -1.16 -5.65
CA GLY A 113 10.78 -0.19 -5.50
C GLY A 113 9.41 -0.85 -5.31
N PHE A 114 9.15 -1.93 -6.05
CA PHE A 114 7.94 -2.74 -5.88
C PHE A 114 7.90 -3.38 -4.48
N TYR A 115 8.98 -4.07 -4.08
CA TYR A 115 9.03 -4.75 -2.79
C TYR A 115 8.92 -3.78 -1.61
N LEU A 116 9.60 -2.63 -1.69
CA LEU A 116 9.52 -1.60 -0.66
C LEU A 116 8.08 -1.11 -0.50
N THR A 117 7.41 -0.78 -1.61
CA THR A 117 6.02 -0.31 -1.60
C THR A 117 5.07 -1.39 -1.07
N PHE A 118 5.17 -2.60 -1.60
CA PHE A 118 4.28 -3.71 -1.25
C PHE A 118 4.42 -4.10 0.22
N PHE A 119 5.63 -4.38 0.69
CA PHE A 119 5.82 -4.86 2.05
C PHE A 119 5.59 -3.77 3.10
N SER A 120 5.96 -2.50 2.83
CA SER A 120 5.71 -1.44 3.81
C SER A 120 4.22 -1.10 3.91
N SER A 121 3.48 -1.07 2.80
CA SER A 121 2.03 -0.85 2.81
C SER A 121 1.27 -2.03 3.43
N LEU A 122 1.68 -3.27 3.14
CA LEU A 122 1.12 -4.47 3.77
C LEU A 122 1.37 -4.47 5.28
N ALA A 123 2.58 -4.15 5.73
CA ALA A 123 2.91 -4.04 7.14
C ALA A 123 2.07 -2.94 7.82
N ALA A 124 1.85 -1.80 7.16
CA ALA A 124 0.99 -0.74 7.66
C ALA A 124 -0.46 -1.21 7.85
N ALA A 125 -1.01 -1.92 6.86
CA ALA A 125 -2.36 -2.48 6.93
C ALA A 125 -2.50 -3.52 8.06
N LEU A 126 -1.54 -4.43 8.19
CA LEU A 126 -1.53 -5.47 9.24
C LEU A 126 -1.40 -4.87 10.64
N LEU A 127 -0.50 -3.89 10.83
CA LEU A 127 -0.36 -3.18 12.10
C LEU A 127 -1.63 -2.43 12.47
N PHE A 128 -2.27 -1.78 11.50
CA PHE A 128 -3.54 -1.10 11.73
C PHE A 128 -4.64 -2.09 12.13
N ALA A 129 -4.78 -3.22 11.42
CA ALA A 129 -5.73 -4.27 11.74
C ALA A 129 -5.50 -4.86 13.14
N ALA A 130 -4.25 -5.17 13.50
CA ALA A 130 -3.88 -5.66 14.82
C ALA A 130 -4.23 -4.63 15.93
N GLY A 131 -4.01 -3.35 15.66
CA GLY A 131 -4.43 -2.25 16.52
C GLY A 131 -5.94 -2.21 16.75
N LEU A 132 -6.74 -2.40 15.70
CA LEU A 132 -8.20 -2.45 15.79
C LEU A 132 -8.69 -3.65 16.62
N VAL A 133 -8.13 -4.84 16.40
CA VAL A 133 -8.49 -6.05 17.16
C VAL A 133 -8.19 -5.86 18.64
N LYS A 134 -7.02 -5.29 18.98
CA LYS A 134 -6.64 -5.01 20.37
C LYS A 134 -7.58 -3.99 21.04
N ARG A 135 -8.11 -3.02 20.29
CA ARG A 135 -9.07 -2.03 20.78
C ARG A 135 -10.42 -2.67 21.11
N ARG A 136 -10.96 -3.52 20.22
CA ARG A 136 -12.22 -4.25 20.46
C ARG A 136 -12.17 -5.18 21.66
N ARG A 137 -11.01 -5.74 21.99
CA ARG A 137 -10.84 -6.60 23.19
C ARG A 137 -10.82 -5.82 24.51
N ARG A 138 -10.65 -4.50 24.48
CA ARG A 138 -10.53 -3.63 25.68
C ARG A 138 -11.80 -2.85 26.01
N THR A 139 -12.74 -2.81 25.07
CA THR A 139 -14.08 -2.22 25.22
C THR A 139 -15.08 -3.31 25.51
#